data_AF-A0A7M3ZVW4-F1
#
_entry.id   AF-A0A7M3ZVW4-F1
#
_cell.length_a   1.000
_cell.length_b   1.000
_cell.length_c   1.000
_cell.angle_alpha   90.00
_cell.angle_beta   90.00
_cell.angle_gamma   90.00
#
_symmetry.space_group_name_H-M   'P 1'
#
loop_
_entity.id
_entity.type
_entity.pdbx_description
1 polymer ?
#
loop_
_entity_poly.entity_id
_entity_poly.type
_entity_poly.pdbx_seq_one_letter_code
_entity_poly.pdbx_strand_id
1 'polypeptide(L)'
;AEDELAAAGMVLGAGWAGGRGMTATSGPGISLMQEFIGLAYFAEIPSVFWDVVRVGPSTGLPTRTQQSDISMLYEGSHGDTQHIVLIPGTVEECFEYGWRAFDYAERFQTPVFGMSDLDLGMNRWACSGFTYPDQPMDRGKVVREQEVFDAFENFGRYLDVDGDGIPYRTLPGSGMDPILYRGTGHNPQGVYSEKPEDYYNLMQRLRTKIDNA
;
A
#
# COMPACT_ATOMS: atom_id res chain seq x y z
N ALA A 1 -10.26 -1.83 -15.75
CA ALA A 1 -10.85 -0.54 -15.36
C ALA A 1 -10.95 0.36 -16.58
N GLU A 2 -11.90 1.29 -16.55
CA GLU A 2 -12.18 2.30 -17.57
C GLU A 2 -11.25 3.51 -17.47
N ASP A 3 -10.74 3.80 -16.26
CA ASP A 3 -9.78 4.85 -15.95
C ASP A 3 -8.94 4.48 -14.71
N GLU A 4 -8.01 5.37 -14.34
CA GLU A 4 -7.12 5.19 -13.20
C GLU A 4 -7.83 5.23 -11.84
N LEU A 5 -8.93 5.97 -11.69
CA LEU A 5 -9.73 5.99 -10.46
C LEU A 5 -10.36 4.62 -10.22
N ALA A 6 -11.02 4.07 -11.24
CA ALA A 6 -11.59 2.74 -11.20
C ALA A 6 -10.51 1.66 -10.99
N ALA A 7 -9.32 1.83 -11.59
CA ALA A 7 -8.19 0.92 -11.38
C ALA A 7 -7.74 0.92 -9.91
N ALA A 8 -7.56 2.09 -9.29
CA ALA A 8 -7.20 2.18 -7.89
C ALA A 8 -8.29 1.57 -6.99
N GLY A 9 -9.56 1.87 -7.24
CA GLY A 9 -10.68 1.26 -6.52
C GLY A 9 -10.68 -0.27 -6.58
N MET A 10 -10.40 -0.86 -7.74
CA MET A 10 -10.27 -2.31 -7.90
C MET A 10 -9.08 -2.89 -7.12
N VAL A 11 -7.94 -2.20 -7.12
CA VAL A 11 -6.74 -2.60 -6.35
C VAL A 11 -7.04 -2.61 -4.85
N LEU A 12 -7.66 -1.56 -4.33
CA LEU A 12 -8.07 -1.48 -2.93
C LEU A 12 -9.10 -2.57 -2.58
N GLY A 13 -10.08 -2.79 -3.45
CA GLY A 13 -11.07 -3.86 -3.26
C GLY A 13 -10.42 -5.24 -3.14
N ALA A 14 -9.40 -5.52 -3.97
CA ALA A 14 -8.62 -6.75 -3.88
C ALA A 14 -7.85 -6.84 -2.56
N GLY A 15 -7.16 -5.76 -2.15
CA GLY A 15 -6.41 -5.70 -0.89
C GLY A 15 -7.28 -5.88 0.35
N TRP A 16 -8.46 -5.27 0.35
CA TRP A 16 -9.50 -5.42 1.37
C TRP A 16 -10.03 -6.85 1.47
N ALA A 17 -10.25 -7.50 0.33
CA ALA A 17 -10.70 -8.90 0.27
C ALA A 17 -9.59 -9.92 0.65
N GLY A 18 -8.36 -9.46 0.92
CA GLY A 18 -7.21 -10.32 1.24
C GLY A 18 -6.43 -10.84 0.04
N GLY A 19 -6.77 -10.37 -1.16
CA GLY A 19 -5.96 -10.53 -2.37
C GLY A 19 -4.77 -9.57 -2.39
N ARG A 20 -3.83 -9.82 -3.30
CA ARG A 20 -2.71 -8.91 -3.61
C ARG A 20 -3.03 -8.15 -4.89
N GLY A 21 -3.49 -6.91 -4.73
CA GLY A 21 -3.86 -6.04 -5.84
C GLY A 21 -2.71 -5.12 -6.25
N MET A 22 -2.48 -4.98 -7.56
CA MET A 22 -1.55 -4.02 -8.13
C MET A 22 -2.14 -3.36 -9.38
N THR A 23 -1.79 -2.10 -9.60
CA THR A 23 -1.92 -1.43 -10.90
C THR A 23 -0.59 -0.80 -11.31
N ALA A 24 -0.40 -0.59 -12.61
CA ALA A 24 0.75 0.11 -13.16
C ALA A 24 0.26 1.31 -13.97
N THR A 25 0.94 2.45 -13.84
CA THR A 25 0.60 3.70 -14.54
C THR A 25 1.85 4.58 -14.65
N SER A 26 1.66 5.87 -14.94
CA SER A 26 2.70 6.90 -14.94
C SER A 26 2.19 8.13 -14.16
N GLY A 27 2.99 9.19 -14.05
CA GLY A 27 2.67 10.37 -13.24
C GLY A 27 1.24 10.94 -13.34
N PRO A 28 0.66 11.12 -14.55
CA PRO A 28 -0.73 11.59 -14.68
C PRO A 28 -1.76 10.64 -14.07
N GLY A 29 -1.53 9.34 -14.18
CA GLY A 29 -2.41 8.34 -13.60
C GLY A 29 -2.29 8.28 -12.07
N ILE A 30 -1.07 8.35 -11.53
CA ILE A 30 -0.85 8.49 -10.09
C ILE A 30 -1.59 9.71 -9.55
N SER A 31 -1.57 10.83 -10.30
CA SER A 31 -2.28 12.06 -9.91
C SER A 31 -3.81 11.84 -9.80
N LEU A 32 -4.40 11.01 -10.67
CA LEU A 32 -5.82 10.65 -10.57
C LEU A 32 -6.09 9.69 -9.41
N MET A 33 -5.15 8.79 -9.08
CA MET A 33 -5.31 7.79 -8.02
C MET A 33 -5.15 8.36 -6.59
N GLN A 34 -4.73 9.62 -6.44
CA GLN A 34 -4.38 10.23 -5.14
C GLN A 34 -5.48 10.08 -4.08
N GLU A 35 -6.76 10.20 -4.43
CA GLU A 35 -7.86 10.03 -3.47
C GLU A 35 -7.90 8.61 -2.89
N PHE A 36 -7.82 7.59 -3.74
CA PHE A 36 -7.81 6.20 -3.31
C PHE A 36 -6.51 5.82 -2.59
N ILE A 37 -5.37 6.41 -2.97
CA ILE A 37 -4.11 6.25 -2.24
C ILE A 37 -4.27 6.75 -0.79
N GLY A 38 -4.87 7.94 -0.60
CA GLY A 38 -5.17 8.49 0.72
C GLY A 38 -6.14 7.61 1.51
N LEU A 39 -7.20 7.11 0.87
CA LEU A 39 -8.12 6.16 1.50
C LEU A 39 -7.40 4.87 1.94
N ALA A 40 -6.56 4.28 1.09
CA ALA A 40 -5.83 3.06 1.40
C ALA A 40 -4.83 3.26 2.55
N TYR A 41 -4.15 4.40 2.59
CA TYR A 41 -3.26 4.77 3.70
C TYR A 41 -4.02 4.82 5.02
N PHE A 42 -5.11 5.60 5.06
CA PHE A 42 -5.85 5.85 6.29
C PHE A 42 -6.67 4.65 6.76
N ALA A 43 -7.22 3.87 5.84
CA ALA A 43 -7.95 2.64 6.14
C ALA A 43 -7.02 1.42 6.32
N GLU A 44 -5.71 1.57 6.07
CA GLU A 44 -4.70 0.53 6.16
C GLU A 44 -4.97 -0.67 5.24
N ILE A 45 -5.16 -0.39 3.95
CA ILE A 45 -5.42 -1.39 2.91
C ILE A 45 -4.12 -1.64 2.13
N PRO A 46 -3.57 -2.87 2.19
CA PRO A 46 -2.44 -3.27 1.34
C PRO A 46 -2.76 -3.03 -0.14
N SER A 47 -1.94 -2.25 -0.81
CA SER A 47 -2.10 -1.94 -2.23
C SER A 47 -0.75 -1.63 -2.85
N VAL A 48 -0.54 -2.04 -4.11
CA VAL A 48 0.69 -1.75 -4.84
C VAL A 48 0.37 -0.87 -6.05
N PHE A 49 1.10 0.23 -6.18
CA PHE A 49 1.00 1.14 -7.32
C PHE A 49 2.38 1.23 -7.97
N TRP A 50 2.49 0.80 -9.22
CA TRP A 50 3.75 0.86 -9.95
C TRP A 50 3.76 2.07 -10.89
N ASP A 51 4.57 3.07 -10.56
CA ASP A 51 4.81 4.24 -11.39
C ASP A 51 5.98 3.98 -12.35
N VAL A 52 5.68 3.96 -13.64
CA VAL A 52 6.68 3.97 -14.72
C VAL A 52 6.84 5.43 -15.14
N VAL A 53 7.79 6.10 -14.51
CA VAL A 53 7.91 7.56 -14.60
C VAL A 53 8.36 7.98 -16.00
N ARG A 54 7.65 8.94 -16.56
CA ARG A 54 7.99 9.62 -17.81
C ARG A 54 8.11 11.12 -17.57
N VAL A 55 8.64 11.86 -18.54
CA VAL A 55 8.75 13.31 -18.43
C VAL A 55 7.38 13.95 -18.19
N GLY A 56 7.27 14.75 -17.12
CA GLY A 56 6.15 15.65 -16.82
C GLY A 56 6.49 17.14 -17.05
N PRO A 57 5.69 18.09 -16.54
CA PRO A 57 4.39 17.91 -15.89
C PRO A 57 3.24 17.69 -16.90
N SER A 58 2.05 17.35 -16.39
CA SER A 58 0.85 17.06 -17.21
C SER A 58 1.12 15.93 -18.21
N THR A 59 0.65 16.02 -19.45
CA THR A 59 0.99 15.04 -20.51
C THR A 59 2.50 14.86 -20.66
N GLY A 60 3.26 15.94 -20.44
CA GLY A 60 4.70 15.99 -20.55
C GLY A 60 5.21 15.48 -21.89
N LEU A 61 6.26 14.66 -21.87
CA LEU A 61 6.77 13.96 -23.06
C LEU A 61 6.61 12.45 -22.83
N PRO A 62 5.52 11.83 -23.31
CA PRO A 62 5.17 10.44 -23.02
C PRO A 62 6.25 9.39 -23.34
N THR A 63 7.17 9.74 -24.24
CA THR A 63 8.21 8.85 -24.78
C THR A 63 9.61 9.22 -24.27
N ARG A 64 9.72 10.07 -23.25
CA ARG A 64 10.99 10.49 -22.65
C ARG A 64 11.05 10.13 -21.18
N THR A 65 12.24 9.72 -20.75
CA THR A 65 12.54 9.31 -19.39
C THR A 65 12.82 10.52 -18.48
N GLN A 66 12.25 10.49 -17.29
CA GLN A 66 12.56 11.37 -16.16
C GLN A 66 12.30 10.60 -14.87
N GLN A 67 12.83 11.07 -13.74
CA GLN A 67 12.57 10.52 -12.40
C GLN A 67 12.04 11.64 -11.48
N SER A 68 11.02 12.38 -11.94
CA SER A 68 10.52 13.60 -11.27
C SER A 68 9.50 13.35 -10.17
N ASP A 69 8.97 12.13 -10.07
CA ASP A 69 7.71 11.89 -9.35
C ASP A 69 7.96 11.47 -7.89
N ILE A 70 9.22 11.43 -7.44
CA ILE A 70 9.65 11.00 -6.09
C ILE A 70 8.79 11.64 -4.98
N SER A 71 8.70 12.97 -4.97
CA SER A 71 7.94 13.69 -3.93
C SER A 71 6.44 13.40 -3.99
N MET A 72 5.87 13.24 -5.20
CA MET A 72 4.45 12.91 -5.36
C MET A 72 4.13 11.50 -4.85
N LEU A 73 5.06 10.55 -5.00
CA LEU A 73 4.88 9.19 -4.48
C LEU A 73 5.09 9.15 -2.96
N TYR A 74 6.11 9.85 -2.45
CA TYR A 74 6.44 9.82 -1.03
C TYR A 74 5.41 10.54 -0.15
N GLU A 75 4.96 11.73 -0.57
CA GLU A 75 4.01 12.59 0.18
C GLU A 75 2.58 12.49 -0.37
N GLY A 76 2.31 11.45 -1.16
CA GLY A 76 1.09 11.28 -1.94
C GLY A 76 -0.20 11.27 -1.14
N SER A 77 -1.03 12.25 -1.47
CA SER A 77 -2.40 12.54 -1.06
C SER A 77 -2.49 13.60 0.03
N HIS A 78 -3.70 14.14 0.15
CA HIS A 78 -4.01 15.20 1.09
C HIS A 78 -3.94 14.71 2.54
N GLY A 79 -3.61 15.63 3.45
CA GLY A 79 -3.29 15.29 4.84
C GLY A 79 -1.83 14.84 5.00
N ASP A 80 -1.50 14.38 6.20
CA ASP A 80 -0.14 13.97 6.55
C ASP A 80 0.05 12.47 6.22
N THR A 81 0.49 12.19 4.98
CA THR A 81 0.77 10.83 4.51
C THR A 81 2.24 10.65 4.17
N GLN A 82 2.75 9.44 4.39
CA GLN A 82 4.11 9.04 4.03
C GLN A 82 4.08 7.60 3.51
N HIS A 83 4.60 7.36 2.31
CA HIS A 83 4.52 6.06 1.67
C HIS A 83 5.88 5.40 1.50
N ILE A 84 5.86 4.07 1.49
CA ILE A 84 7.03 3.25 1.13
C ILE A 84 7.20 3.31 -0.39
N VAL A 85 8.36 3.76 -0.86
CA VAL A 85 8.69 3.87 -2.29
C VAL A 85 9.93 3.03 -2.59
N LEU A 86 9.75 1.96 -3.37
CA LEU A 86 10.84 1.13 -3.88
C LEU A 86 11.34 1.72 -5.20
N ILE A 87 12.63 2.00 -5.31
CA ILE A 87 13.22 2.65 -6.49
C ILE A 87 14.22 1.67 -7.13
N PRO A 88 13.79 0.78 -8.04
CA PRO A 88 14.71 -0.12 -8.74
C PRO A 88 15.57 0.65 -9.74
N GLY A 89 16.86 0.33 -9.81
CA GLY A 89 17.83 0.85 -10.78
C GLY A 89 18.21 -0.15 -11.87
N THR A 90 17.73 -1.39 -11.81
CA THR A 90 18.01 -2.45 -12.80
C THR A 90 16.75 -3.29 -13.09
N VAL A 91 16.77 -4.06 -14.18
CA VAL A 91 15.66 -4.98 -14.48
C VAL A 91 15.56 -6.15 -13.50
N GLU A 92 16.69 -6.58 -12.93
CA GLU A 92 16.72 -7.54 -11.82
C GLU A 92 16.04 -6.98 -10.57
N GLU A 93 16.33 -5.73 -10.21
CA GLU A 93 15.65 -5.05 -9.10
C GLU A 93 14.17 -4.81 -9.40
N CYS A 94 13.78 -4.50 -10.63
CA CYS A 94 12.36 -4.43 -11.00
C CYS A 94 11.64 -5.76 -10.74
N PHE A 95 12.28 -6.89 -11.07
CA PHE A 95 11.74 -8.21 -10.78
C PHE A 95 11.64 -8.47 -9.28
N GLU A 96 12.72 -8.20 -8.54
CA GLU A 96 12.77 -8.43 -7.09
C GLU A 96 11.79 -7.54 -6.32
N TYR A 97 11.79 -6.24 -6.61
CA TYR A 97 10.92 -5.27 -5.96
C TYR A 97 9.46 -5.46 -6.38
N GLY A 98 9.20 -6.03 -7.56
CA GLY A 98 7.86 -6.39 -8.00
C GLY A 98 7.14 -7.32 -7.02
N TRP A 99 7.81 -8.38 -6.53
CA TRP A 99 7.19 -9.26 -5.54
C TRP A 99 7.35 -8.75 -4.10
N ARG A 100 8.48 -8.12 -3.76
CA ARG A 100 8.69 -7.54 -2.42
C ARG A 100 7.72 -6.40 -2.10
N ALA A 101 7.27 -5.63 -3.11
CA ALA A 101 6.26 -4.59 -2.91
C ALA A 101 4.99 -5.12 -2.26
N PHE A 102 4.56 -6.35 -2.62
CA PHE A 102 3.40 -6.97 -2.01
C PHE A 102 3.66 -7.40 -0.56
N ASP A 103 4.86 -7.91 -0.27
CA ASP A 103 5.24 -8.31 1.09
C ASP A 103 5.28 -7.09 2.01
N TYR A 104 5.86 -5.97 1.55
CA TYR A 104 5.81 -4.71 2.28
C TYR A 104 4.39 -4.17 2.43
N ALA A 105 3.58 -4.21 1.37
CA ALA A 105 2.20 -3.73 1.43
C ALA A 105 1.36 -4.53 2.43
N GLU A 106 1.55 -5.85 2.51
CA GLU A 106 0.83 -6.69 3.48
C GLU A 106 1.39 -6.59 4.91
N ARG A 107 2.73 -6.53 5.07
CA ARG A 107 3.37 -6.36 6.38
C ARG A 107 2.97 -5.04 7.02
N PHE A 108 3.11 -3.94 6.29
CA PHE A 108 2.84 -2.58 6.79
C PHE A 108 1.41 -2.09 6.52
N GLN A 109 0.57 -2.92 5.88
CA GLN A 109 -0.85 -2.64 5.65
C GLN A 109 -1.08 -1.23 5.10
N THR A 110 -0.39 -0.90 4.00
CA THR A 110 -0.34 0.45 3.44
C THR A 110 -0.10 0.40 1.94
N PRO A 111 -0.38 1.48 1.19
CA PRO A 111 0.10 1.62 -0.18
C PRO A 111 1.63 1.54 -0.24
N VAL A 112 2.13 0.77 -1.20
CA VAL A 112 3.54 0.71 -1.55
C VAL A 112 3.70 1.08 -3.02
N PHE A 113 4.66 1.95 -3.29
CA PHE A 113 4.98 2.38 -4.64
C PHE A 113 6.22 1.67 -5.16
N GLY A 114 6.16 1.19 -6.40
CA GLY A 114 7.37 0.93 -7.18
C GLY A 114 7.59 2.11 -8.12
N MET A 115 8.72 2.79 -8.03
CA MET A 115 9.08 3.91 -8.89
C MET A 115 10.19 3.48 -9.86
N SER A 116 9.76 2.96 -11.01
CA SER A 116 10.64 2.74 -12.15
C SER A 116 10.61 3.94 -13.10
N ASP A 117 11.35 3.89 -14.18
CA ASP A 117 11.30 4.91 -15.22
C ASP A 117 11.01 4.30 -16.60
N LEU A 118 10.72 5.16 -17.57
CA LEU A 118 10.39 4.75 -18.93
C LEU A 118 11.51 3.95 -19.61
N ASP A 119 12.77 4.15 -19.22
CA ASP A 119 13.90 3.43 -19.81
C ASP A 119 13.91 1.95 -19.37
N LEU A 120 13.71 1.69 -18.08
CA LEU A 120 13.51 0.34 -17.56
C LEU A 120 12.18 -0.27 -18.01
N GLY A 121 11.12 0.53 -18.15
CA GLY A 121 9.77 0.06 -18.48
C GLY A 121 9.51 -0.26 -19.96
N MET A 122 10.26 0.35 -20.89
CA MET A 122 10.01 0.22 -22.34
C MET A 122 11.16 -0.45 -23.11
N ASN A 123 12.38 -0.49 -22.56
CA ASN A 123 13.53 -1.05 -23.26
C ASN A 123 13.90 -2.44 -22.76
N ARG A 124 14.72 -3.14 -23.57
CA ARG A 124 15.30 -4.43 -23.19
C ARG A 124 16.70 -4.20 -22.63
N TRP A 125 16.92 -4.76 -21.46
CA TRP A 125 18.21 -4.74 -20.79
C TRP A 125 18.80 -6.14 -20.75
N ALA A 126 20.12 -6.25 -20.88
CA ALA A 126 20.81 -7.48 -20.58
C ALA A 126 20.70 -7.72 -19.07
N CYS A 127 20.32 -8.94 -18.67
CA CYS A 127 20.25 -9.34 -17.28
C CYS A 127 20.98 -10.67 -17.07
N SER A 128 21.43 -10.87 -15.83
CA SER A 128 22.09 -12.12 -15.42
C SER A 128 21.10 -13.26 -15.11
N GLY A 129 19.80 -12.96 -15.11
CA GLY A 129 18.71 -13.84 -14.71
C GLY A 129 17.95 -13.28 -13.52
N PHE A 130 16.91 -13.99 -13.10
CA PHE A 130 16.07 -13.60 -11.97
C PHE A 130 16.17 -14.61 -10.82
N THR A 131 16.40 -14.10 -9.62
CA THR A 131 16.36 -14.92 -8.39
C THR A 131 14.93 -14.93 -7.86
N TYR A 132 14.29 -16.08 -7.90
CA TYR A 132 12.95 -16.26 -7.34
C TYR A 132 13.02 -16.36 -5.81
N PRO A 133 11.96 -15.91 -5.09
CA PRO A 133 11.90 -16.05 -3.65
C PRO A 133 11.99 -17.52 -3.24
N ASP A 134 12.83 -17.79 -2.24
CA ASP A 134 13.05 -19.12 -1.66
C ASP A 134 12.15 -19.39 -0.44
N GLN A 135 11.41 -18.38 0.00
CA GLN A 135 10.49 -18.43 1.12
C GLN A 135 9.06 -18.11 0.70
N PRO A 136 8.05 -18.56 1.47
CA PRO A 136 6.68 -18.12 1.27
C PRO A 136 6.57 -16.60 1.35
N MET A 137 5.70 -16.06 0.51
CA MET A 137 5.37 -14.64 0.51
C MET A 137 4.84 -14.19 1.88
N ASP A 138 5.29 -13.02 2.33
CA ASP A 138 4.89 -12.50 3.63
C ASP A 138 3.47 -11.93 3.63
N ARG A 139 2.59 -12.54 4.42
CA ARG A 139 1.19 -12.12 4.55
C ARG A 139 0.96 -11.10 5.67
N GLY A 140 1.98 -10.75 6.45
CA GLY A 140 1.86 -9.87 7.61
C GLY A 140 0.94 -10.42 8.70
N LYS A 141 0.39 -9.53 9.54
CA LYS A 141 -0.50 -9.86 10.66
C LYS A 141 -1.95 -10.15 10.22
N VAL A 142 -2.11 -11.13 9.32
CA VAL A 142 -3.42 -11.64 8.89
C VAL A 142 -3.79 -12.85 9.74
N VAL A 143 -4.92 -12.77 10.45
CA VAL A 143 -5.47 -13.88 11.21
C VAL A 143 -6.22 -14.81 10.26
N ARG A 144 -5.88 -16.10 10.25
CA ARG A 144 -6.46 -17.11 9.34
C ARG A 144 -7.19 -18.22 10.08
N GLU A 145 -6.69 -18.58 11.26
CA GLU A 145 -7.23 -19.64 12.08
C GLU A 145 -8.16 -19.08 13.16
N GLN A 146 -9.33 -19.71 13.33
CA GLN A 146 -10.30 -19.32 14.36
C GLN A 146 -9.70 -19.41 15.77
N GLU A 147 -8.87 -20.42 16.03
CA GLU A 147 -8.21 -20.61 17.33
C GLU A 147 -7.28 -19.44 17.70
N VAL A 148 -6.60 -18.85 16.72
CA VAL A 148 -5.75 -17.66 16.92
C VAL A 148 -6.62 -16.45 17.22
N PHE A 149 -7.76 -16.33 16.53
CA PHE A 149 -8.69 -15.24 16.78
C PHE A 149 -9.32 -15.31 18.17
N ASP A 150 -9.76 -16.50 18.58
CA ASP A 150 -10.40 -16.73 19.88
C ASP A 150 -9.44 -16.47 21.06
N ALA A 151 -8.13 -16.44 20.81
CA ALA A 151 -7.11 -16.10 21.79
C ALA A 151 -6.97 -14.59 22.05
N PHE A 152 -7.53 -13.72 21.21
CA PHE A 152 -7.53 -12.28 21.47
C PHE A 152 -8.49 -11.94 22.61
N GLU A 153 -7.99 -11.29 23.67
CA GLU A 153 -8.85 -10.77 24.75
C GLU A 153 -9.78 -9.65 24.25
N ASN A 154 -9.28 -8.83 23.33
CA ASN A 154 -10.02 -7.75 22.69
C ASN A 154 -9.51 -7.57 21.26
N PHE A 155 -10.40 -7.63 20.29
CA PHE A 155 -10.07 -7.41 18.89
C PHE A 155 -10.59 -6.05 18.42
N GLY A 156 -9.71 -5.29 17.77
CA GLY A 156 -10.08 -4.07 17.05
C GLY A 156 -9.23 -3.96 15.80
N ARG A 157 -9.85 -3.62 14.67
CA ARG A 157 -9.15 -3.53 13.37
C ARG A 157 -7.90 -2.64 13.43
N TYR A 158 -7.95 -1.60 14.23
CA TYR A 158 -6.92 -0.57 14.37
C TYR A 158 -6.25 -0.61 15.75
N LEU A 159 -6.47 -1.68 16.51
CA LEU A 159 -5.86 -1.90 17.82
C LEU A 159 -4.47 -2.51 17.62
N ASP A 160 -3.45 -1.76 18.02
CA ASP A 160 -2.08 -2.23 18.09
C ASP A 160 -1.81 -2.81 19.49
N VAL A 161 -1.57 -4.12 19.54
CA VAL A 161 -1.30 -4.87 20.77
C VAL A 161 0.20 -5.12 20.97
N ASP A 162 1.00 -5.02 19.92
CA ASP A 162 2.44 -5.32 19.95
C ASP A 162 3.30 -4.05 20.08
N GLY A 163 2.72 -2.87 19.81
CA GLY A 163 3.37 -1.57 19.90
C GLY A 163 4.26 -1.23 18.69
N ASP A 164 4.15 -1.98 17.59
CA ASP A 164 4.91 -1.77 16.36
C ASP A 164 4.16 -0.89 15.32
N GLY A 165 2.94 -0.45 15.65
CA GLY A 165 2.07 0.31 14.77
C GLY A 165 1.22 -0.55 13.83
N ILE A 166 1.43 -1.87 13.80
CA ILE A 166 0.81 -2.80 12.85
C ILE A 166 -0.27 -3.63 13.58
N PRO A 167 -1.55 -3.37 13.33
CA PRO A 167 -2.64 -4.10 13.96
C PRO A 167 -2.89 -5.45 13.28
N TYR A 168 -3.55 -6.37 13.97
CA TYR A 168 -4.02 -7.61 13.35
C TYR A 168 -5.25 -7.34 12.46
N ARG A 169 -5.39 -8.08 11.35
CA ARG A 169 -6.59 -8.02 10.49
C ARG A 169 -7.17 -9.40 10.20
N THR A 170 -8.51 -9.46 10.20
CA THR A 170 -9.28 -10.60 9.69
C THR A 170 -9.59 -10.39 8.20
N LEU A 171 -10.12 -11.41 7.52
CA LEU A 171 -10.53 -11.30 6.11
C LEU A 171 -12.05 -11.50 5.96
N PRO A 172 -12.69 -10.84 4.98
CA PRO A 172 -14.10 -11.09 4.67
C PRO A 172 -14.37 -12.59 4.42
N GLY A 173 -15.44 -13.11 5.01
CA GLY A 173 -15.83 -14.52 4.86
C GLY A 173 -15.02 -15.52 5.70
N SER A 174 -14.14 -15.04 6.59
CA SER A 174 -13.32 -15.92 7.46
C SER A 174 -14.09 -16.54 8.64
N GLY A 175 -15.31 -16.10 8.93
CA GLY A 175 -16.09 -16.54 10.11
C GLY A 175 -15.75 -15.81 11.40
N MET A 176 -14.65 -15.05 11.44
CA MET A 176 -14.25 -14.15 12.52
C MET A 176 -15.00 -12.81 12.46
N ASP A 177 -14.83 -11.97 13.49
CA ASP A 177 -15.51 -10.67 13.54
C ASP A 177 -15.20 -9.81 12.30
N PRO A 178 -16.24 -9.23 11.69
CA PRO A 178 -16.08 -8.40 10.51
C PRO A 178 -15.41 -7.07 10.87
N ILE A 179 -14.56 -6.61 9.96
CA ILE A 179 -13.84 -5.34 10.09
C ILE A 179 -14.40 -4.30 9.12
N LEU A 180 -14.78 -3.13 9.66
CA LEU A 180 -15.24 -2.01 8.86
C LEU A 180 -14.07 -1.06 8.57
N TYR A 181 -13.64 -1.04 7.32
CA TYR A 181 -12.66 -0.08 6.81
C TYR A 181 -13.34 1.25 6.52
N ARG A 182 -12.69 2.36 6.88
CA ARG A 182 -13.24 3.71 6.69
C ARG A 182 -12.15 4.71 6.31
N GLY A 183 -12.54 5.67 5.48
CA GLY A 183 -11.75 6.89 5.23
C GLY A 183 -12.01 8.00 6.24
N THR A 184 -12.91 7.80 7.21
CA THR A 184 -13.27 8.79 8.24
C THR A 184 -12.57 8.51 9.56
N GLY A 185 -12.45 9.55 10.41
CA GLY A 185 -11.85 9.45 11.73
C GLY A 185 -12.39 8.27 12.54
N HIS A 186 -11.49 7.58 13.24
CA HIS A 186 -11.82 6.31 13.86
C HIS A 186 -11.00 5.99 15.10
N ASN A 187 -11.65 5.31 16.04
CA ASN A 187 -11.00 4.74 17.20
C ASN A 187 -10.39 3.35 16.88
N PRO A 188 -9.65 2.72 17.82
CA PRO A 188 -9.00 1.43 17.62
C PRO A 188 -9.94 0.27 17.22
N GLN A 189 -11.21 0.34 17.63
CA GLN A 189 -12.23 -0.66 17.30
C GLN A 189 -12.77 -0.50 15.87
N GLY A 190 -12.39 0.58 15.18
CA GLY A 190 -13.02 0.89 13.91
C GLY A 190 -14.46 1.38 14.11
N VAL A 191 -14.72 2.18 15.14
CA VAL A 191 -15.96 2.97 15.27
C VAL A 191 -15.68 4.44 14.96
N TYR A 192 -16.58 5.10 14.24
CA TYR A 192 -16.43 6.50 13.86
C TYR A 192 -16.17 7.37 15.09
N SER A 193 -15.18 8.25 15.00
CA SER A 193 -14.81 9.16 16.07
C SER A 193 -14.28 10.48 15.52
N GLU A 194 -14.72 11.57 16.13
CA GLU A 194 -14.22 12.94 15.93
C GLU A 194 -13.42 13.42 17.15
N LYS A 195 -13.17 12.54 18.12
CA LYS A 195 -12.47 12.90 19.34
C LYS A 195 -11.00 13.23 19.02
N PRO A 196 -10.47 14.37 19.50
CA PRO A 196 -9.10 14.78 19.21
C PRO A 196 -8.05 13.73 19.59
N GLU A 197 -8.25 13.04 20.72
CA GLU A 197 -7.34 12.01 21.22
C GLU A 197 -7.30 10.76 20.31
N ASP A 198 -8.45 10.33 19.79
CA ASP A 198 -8.53 9.18 18.89
C ASP A 198 -7.78 9.50 17.59
N TYR A 199 -7.99 10.69 17.04
CA TYR A 199 -7.30 11.14 15.84
C TYR A 199 -5.79 11.27 16.04
N TYR A 200 -5.36 11.92 17.14
CA TYR A 200 -3.94 12.06 17.45
C TYR A 200 -3.25 10.70 17.58
N ASN A 201 -3.83 9.78 18.36
CA ASN A 201 -3.27 8.44 18.58
C ASN A 201 -3.21 7.63 17.28
N LEU A 202 -4.25 7.72 16.44
CA LEU A 202 -4.28 7.08 15.13
C LEU A 202 -3.13 7.57 14.25
N MET A 203 -2.95 8.90 14.12
CA MET A 203 -1.89 9.46 13.29
C MET A 203 -0.49 9.14 13.83
N GLN A 204 -0.29 9.15 15.16
CA GLN A 204 0.99 8.72 15.77
C GLN A 204 1.29 7.25 15.48
N ARG A 205 0.29 6.37 15.56
CA ARG A 205 0.45 4.94 15.23
C ARG A 205 0.80 4.73 13.77
N LEU A 206 0.09 5.39 12.85
CA LEU A 206 0.38 5.32 11.42
C LEU A 206 1.80 5.80 11.11
N ARG A 207 2.28 6.84 11.78
CA ARG A 207 3.67 7.28 11.67
C ARG A 207 4.65 6.23 12.20
N THR A 208 4.41 5.68 13.38
CA THR A 208 5.25 4.64 13.99
C THR A 208 5.39 3.42 13.07
N LYS A 209 4.29 3.02 12.43
CA LYS A 209 4.26 1.96 11.42
C LYS A 209 5.22 2.21 10.25
N ILE A 210 5.31 3.45 9.78
CA ILE A 210 6.21 3.84 8.67
C ILE A 210 7.66 4.02 9.17
N ASP A 211 7.86 4.58 10.36
CA ASP A 211 9.20 4.74 10.94
C ASP A 211 9.88 3.38 11.23
N ASN A 212 9.08 2.32 11.42
CA ASN A 212 9.54 0.93 11.59
C ASN A 212 9.69 0.16 10.26
N ALA A 213 9.49 0.81 9.10
CA ALA A 213 9.47 0.16 7.79
C ALA A 213 10.84 -0.14 7.17
#